data_AF-A0A7X7FWB4-F1
#
_entry.id   AF-A0A7X7FWB4-F1
#
_cell.length_a   1.000
_cell.length_b   1.000
_cell.length_c   1.000
_cell.angle_alpha   90.00
_cell.angle_beta   90.00
_cell.angle_gamma   90.00
#
_symmetry.space_group_name_H-M   'P 1'
#
loop_
_entity.id
_entity.type
_entity.pdbx_description
1 polymer ?
#
loop_
_entity_poly.entity_id
_entity_poly.type
_entity_poly.pdbx_seq_one_letter_code
_entity_poly.pdbx_strand_id
1 'polypeptide(L)'
;KFPLDFNQTETVKKILFKDNRSTQEQKRMEDICMKFAENMYLESDWLLFDDILKEIPINTYNQEQFLQNNRFIELSDTNNVYLVNIIDFKINEAYSPLSLEKERIKNIILDQRRQALRKQIRNDALNKAKQNHEIHINL
;
A
#
# COMPACT_ATOMS: atom_id res chain seq x y z
N LYS A 1 -13.50 4.78 6.33
CA LYS A 1 -13.41 6.03 7.13
C LYS A 1 -14.67 6.82 6.87
N PHE A 2 -15.40 7.18 7.92
CA PHE A 2 -16.63 7.96 7.83
C PHE A 2 -16.52 9.20 8.72
N PRO A 3 -17.27 10.28 8.41
CA PRO A 3 -17.44 11.41 9.32
C PRO A 3 -17.98 10.95 10.68
N LEU A 4 -17.63 11.66 11.76
CA LEU A 4 -18.05 11.28 13.12
C LEU A 4 -19.57 11.33 13.33
N ASP A 5 -20.28 12.17 12.56
CA ASP A 5 -21.75 12.30 12.59
C ASP A 5 -22.48 11.22 11.74
N PHE A 6 -21.73 10.29 11.15
CA PHE A 6 -22.30 9.20 10.35
C PHE A 6 -23.15 8.25 11.22
N ASN A 7 -24.47 8.32 11.00
CA ASN A 7 -25.48 7.64 11.82
C ASN A 7 -25.65 6.12 11.53
N GLN A 8 -24.98 5.58 10.50
CA GLN A 8 -25.07 4.16 10.12
C GLN A 8 -23.78 3.36 10.42
N THR A 9 -22.87 3.92 11.22
CA THR A 9 -21.60 3.28 11.61
C THR A 9 -21.80 1.84 12.10
N GLU A 10 -22.76 1.62 13.00
CA GLU A 10 -23.07 0.29 13.54
C GLU A 10 -23.58 -0.70 12.48
N THR A 11 -24.28 -0.22 11.45
CA THR A 11 -24.73 -1.09 10.34
C THR A 11 -23.53 -1.56 9.53
N VAL A 12 -22.63 -0.63 9.18
CA VAL A 12 -21.42 -0.96 8.41
C VAL A 12 -20.52 -1.90 9.21
N LYS A 13 -20.29 -1.60 10.49
CA LYS A 13 -19.49 -2.41 11.41
C LYS A 13 -19.98 -3.86 11.50
N LYS A 14 -21.29 -4.06 11.70
CA LYS A 14 -21.90 -5.41 11.77
C LYS A 14 -21.66 -6.21 10.50
N ILE A 15 -21.74 -5.57 9.34
CA ILE A 15 -21.47 -6.25 8.07
C ILE A 15 -19.97 -6.51 7.92
N LEU A 16 -19.13 -5.50 8.14
CA LEU A 16 -17.68 -5.57 7.93
C LEU A 16 -17.00 -6.64 8.78
N PHE A 17 -17.43 -6.81 10.04
CA PHE A 17 -16.81 -7.73 11.00
C PHE A 17 -17.45 -9.13 11.01
N LYS A 18 -18.34 -9.42 10.04
CA LYS A 18 -18.93 -10.74 9.85
C LYS A 18 -18.05 -11.57 8.91
N ASP A 19 -17.72 -12.80 9.29
CA ASP A 19 -16.91 -13.69 8.45
C ASP A 19 -17.69 -14.16 7.20
N ASN A 20 -18.93 -14.60 7.38
CA ASN A 20 -19.77 -15.17 6.31
C ASN A 20 -20.80 -14.16 5.78
N ARG A 21 -20.32 -13.13 5.08
CA ARG A 21 -21.17 -12.08 4.47
C ARG A 21 -21.84 -12.60 3.20
N SER A 22 -23.16 -12.43 3.10
CA SER A 22 -23.88 -12.66 1.84
C SER A 22 -23.54 -11.59 0.81
N THR A 23 -23.70 -11.91 -0.48
CA THR A 23 -23.51 -10.94 -1.58
C THR A 23 -24.37 -9.69 -1.42
N GLN A 24 -25.58 -9.83 -0.86
CA GLN A 24 -26.48 -8.70 -0.60
C GLN A 24 -25.96 -7.79 0.51
N GLU A 25 -25.41 -8.36 1.59
CA GLU A 25 -24.79 -7.60 2.68
C GLU A 25 -23.54 -6.85 2.18
N GLN A 26 -22.69 -7.52 1.40
CA GLN A 26 -21.49 -6.90 0.81
C GLN A 26 -21.86 -5.71 -0.07
N LYS A 27 -22.81 -5.91 -1.00
CA LYS A 27 -23.27 -4.84 -1.89
C LYS A 27 -23.89 -3.68 -1.12
N ARG A 28 -24.71 -3.96 -0.11
CA ARG A 28 -25.30 -2.92 0.74
C ARG A 28 -24.23 -2.10 1.46
N MET A 29 -23.20 -2.76 2.00
CA MET A 29 -22.09 -2.07 2.66
C MET A 29 -21.31 -1.22 1.66
N GLU A 30 -21.01 -1.75 0.48
CA GLU A 30 -20.34 -1.04 -0.61
C GLU A 30 -21.13 0.22 -1.03
N ASP A 31 -22.44 0.10 -1.23
CA ASP A 31 -23.32 1.23 -1.56
C ASP A 31 -23.29 2.33 -0.48
N ILE A 32 -23.28 1.93 0.80
CA ILE A 32 -23.17 2.87 1.93
C ILE A 32 -21.81 3.56 1.91
N CYS A 33 -20.72 2.81 1.75
CA CYS A 33 -19.38 3.37 1.72
C CYS A 33 -19.21 4.33 0.54
N MET A 34 -19.66 3.96 -0.67
CA MET A 34 -19.59 4.83 -1.85
C MET A 34 -20.32 6.15 -1.67
N LYS A 35 -21.41 6.15 -0.89
CA LYS A 35 -22.24 7.33 -0.66
C LYS A 35 -21.74 8.23 0.47
N PHE A 36 -21.15 7.66 1.51
CA PHE A 36 -20.91 8.37 2.77
C PHE A 36 -19.48 8.30 3.31
N ALA A 37 -18.64 7.38 2.83
CA ALA A 37 -17.27 7.27 3.31
C ALA A 37 -16.41 8.41 2.71
N GLU A 38 -15.61 9.06 3.56
CA GLU A 38 -14.57 9.98 3.09
C GLU A 38 -13.43 9.22 2.41
N ASN A 39 -13.13 8.02 2.91
CA ASN A 39 -12.12 7.12 2.36
C ASN A 39 -12.55 5.66 2.57
N MET A 40 -12.33 4.82 1.58
CA MET A 40 -12.69 3.41 1.57
C MET A 40 -11.64 2.59 0.82
N TYR A 41 -11.30 1.43 1.37
CA TYR A 41 -10.52 0.40 0.70
C TYR A 41 -11.20 -0.96 0.94
N LEU A 42 -11.70 -1.59 -0.12
CA LEU A 42 -12.40 -2.88 -0.07
C LEU A 42 -11.68 -4.00 -0.83
N GLU A 43 -10.54 -3.70 -1.44
CA GLU A 43 -9.74 -4.68 -2.18
C GLU A 43 -9.11 -5.70 -1.24
N SER A 44 -8.92 -6.93 -1.73
CA SER A 44 -8.34 -8.05 -0.97
C SER A 44 -6.85 -8.21 -1.24
N ASP A 45 -6.10 -7.12 -1.17
CA ASP A 45 -4.66 -7.11 -1.39
C ASP A 45 -3.87 -6.90 -0.08
N TRP A 46 -2.61 -7.31 -0.10
CA TRP A 46 -1.68 -7.11 1.01
C TRP A 46 -1.21 -5.65 1.06
N LEU A 47 -1.33 -5.03 2.24
CA LEU A 47 -0.88 -3.67 2.50
C LEU A 47 0.22 -3.66 3.57
N LEU A 48 1.16 -2.73 3.45
CA LEU A 48 2.13 -2.47 4.51
C LEU A 48 1.40 -1.82 5.69
N PHE A 49 1.61 -2.35 6.90
CA PHE A 49 0.96 -1.80 8.08
C PHE A 49 1.35 -0.34 8.33
N ASP A 50 2.60 0.04 8.01
CA ASP A 50 3.04 1.44 8.08
C ASP A 50 2.24 2.38 7.16
N ASP A 51 1.72 1.91 6.03
CA ASP A 51 0.85 2.72 5.17
C ASP A 51 -0.54 2.89 5.81
N ILE A 52 -1.03 1.88 6.53
CA ILE A 52 -2.25 1.99 7.34
C ILE A 52 -2.08 3.02 8.47
N LEU A 53 -0.92 3.02 9.14
CA LEU A 53 -0.63 3.95 10.24
C LEU A 53 -0.56 5.43 9.82
N LYS A 54 -0.36 5.72 8.53
CA LYS A 54 -0.41 7.09 7.99
C LYS A 54 -1.84 7.62 7.85
N GLU A 55 -2.80 6.73 7.65
CA GLU A 55 -4.21 7.08 7.40
C GLU A 55 -5.09 6.89 8.64
N ILE A 56 -4.75 5.91 9.49
CA ILE A 56 -5.56 5.50 10.64
C ILE A 56 -4.75 5.74 11.92
N PRO A 57 -5.30 6.47 12.91
CA PRO A 57 -4.58 6.87 14.12
C PRO A 57 -4.44 5.71 15.14
N ILE A 58 -3.90 4.58 14.70
CA ILE A 58 -3.57 3.45 15.57
C ILE A 58 -2.30 3.79 16.36
N ASN A 59 -2.41 3.84 17.68
CA ASN A 59 -1.25 4.01 18.56
C ASN A 59 -0.79 2.65 19.10
N THR A 60 0.31 2.13 18.57
CA THR A 60 0.93 0.88 19.06
C THR A 60 2.44 0.98 19.11
N TYR A 61 3.03 0.49 20.20
CA TYR A 61 4.49 0.36 20.37
C TYR A 61 5.04 -0.94 19.77
N ASN A 62 4.18 -1.96 19.59
CA ASN A 62 4.54 -3.24 19.01
C ASN A 62 3.50 -3.62 17.95
N GLN A 63 3.87 -3.43 16.68
CA GLN A 63 2.98 -3.69 15.53
C GLN A 63 2.61 -5.17 15.41
N GLU A 64 3.56 -6.07 15.65
CA GLU A 64 3.33 -7.51 15.57
C GLU A 64 2.30 -7.97 16.60
N GLN A 65 2.50 -7.59 17.87
CA GLN A 65 1.56 -7.91 18.93
C GLN A 65 0.19 -7.28 18.68
N PHE A 66 0.15 -6.07 18.11
CA PHE A 66 -1.10 -5.42 17.75
C PHE A 66 -1.85 -6.22 16.68
N LEU A 67 -1.20 -6.60 15.59
CA LEU A 67 -1.81 -7.38 14.50
C LEU A 67 -2.26 -8.78 14.96
N GLN A 68 -1.51 -9.41 15.86
CA GLN A 68 -1.88 -10.70 16.46
C GLN A 68 -3.18 -10.63 17.27
N ASN A 69 -3.43 -9.51 17.96
CA ASN A 69 -4.53 -9.39 18.91
C ASN A 69 -5.74 -8.61 18.37
N ASN A 70 -5.60 -7.89 17.26
CA ASN A 70 -6.64 -6.99 16.74
C ASN A 70 -7.00 -7.36 15.31
N ARG A 71 -8.05 -8.17 15.16
CA ARG A 71 -8.64 -8.49 13.84
C ARG A 71 -9.65 -7.43 13.40
N PHE A 72 -10.35 -6.83 14.35
CA PHE A 72 -11.34 -5.79 14.12
C PHE A 72 -10.91 -4.54 14.85
N ILE A 73 -10.85 -3.42 14.13
CA ILE A 73 -10.42 -2.14 14.69
C ILE A 73 -11.54 -1.14 14.47
N GLU A 74 -11.96 -0.52 15.56
CA GLU A 74 -12.83 0.65 15.57
C GLU A 74 -12.13 1.75 16.35
N LEU A 75 -11.87 2.86 15.67
CA LEU A 75 -11.22 4.03 16.26
C LEU A 75 -11.98 5.28 15.86
N SER A 76 -11.89 6.31 16.67
CA SER A 76 -12.39 7.63 16.31
C SER A 76 -11.37 8.70 16.67
N ASP A 77 -11.36 9.76 15.87
CA ASP A 77 -10.71 11.02 16.20
C ASP A 77 -11.77 12.14 16.28
N THR A 78 -11.32 13.39 16.31
CA THR A 78 -12.21 14.56 16.40
C THR A 78 -13.21 14.66 15.24
N ASN A 79 -12.87 14.12 14.07
CA ASN A 79 -13.60 14.33 12.83
C ASN A 79 -14.21 13.03 12.27
N ASN A 80 -13.65 11.87 12.61
CA ASN A 80 -13.89 10.64 11.87
C ASN A 80 -13.98 9.39 12.74
N VAL A 81 -14.68 8.40 12.20
CA VAL A 81 -14.66 7.01 12.64
C VAL A 81 -13.99 6.12 11.60
N TYR A 82 -13.15 5.22 12.08
CA TYR A 82 -12.34 4.29 11.32
C TYR A 82 -12.78 2.87 11.65
N LEU A 83 -13.08 2.09 10.61
CA LEU A 83 -13.47 0.69 10.72
C LEU A 83 -12.51 -0.14 9.85
N VAL A 84 -11.82 -1.11 10.43
CA VAL A 84 -10.86 -1.97 9.74
C VAL A 84 -11.11 -3.43 10.11
N ASN A 85 -11.17 -4.29 9.11
CA ASN A 85 -11.15 -5.74 9.29
C ASN A 85 -9.87 -6.30 8.68
N ILE A 86 -9.00 -6.85 9.51
CA ILE A 86 -7.78 -7.54 9.12
C ILE A 86 -8.13 -9.00 8.82
N ILE A 87 -8.01 -9.38 7.56
CA ILE A 87 -8.29 -10.76 7.09
C ILE A 87 -7.14 -11.69 7.42
N ASP A 88 -5.91 -11.21 7.27
CA ASP A 88 -4.69 -11.95 7.58
C ASP A 88 -3.52 -10.96 7.75
N PHE A 89 -2.43 -11.40 8.38
CA PHE A 89 -1.22 -10.60 8.53
C PHE A 89 0.03 -11.48 8.38
N LYS A 90 1.13 -10.87 7.93
CA LYS A 90 2.44 -11.53 7.84
C LYS A 90 3.50 -10.64 8.45
N ILE A 91 4.37 -11.25 9.24
CA ILE A 91 5.57 -10.59 9.80
C ILE A 91 6.72 -10.83 8.82
N ASN A 92 7.66 -9.89 8.76
CA ASN A 92 8.75 -9.83 7.77
C ASN A 92 9.66 -11.08 7.67
N GLU A 93 9.59 -12.03 8.62
CA GLU A 93 10.29 -13.31 8.50
C GLU A 93 9.63 -14.28 7.50
N ALA A 94 8.39 -14.01 7.06
CA ALA A 94 7.74 -14.71 5.97
C ALA A 94 8.01 -14.00 4.62
N TYR A 95 8.02 -14.76 3.52
CA TYR A 95 8.17 -14.17 2.18
C TYR A 95 7.13 -13.07 1.94
N SER A 96 7.62 -11.86 1.62
CA SER A 96 6.80 -10.71 1.27
C SER A 96 5.84 -11.07 0.12
N PRO A 97 4.54 -10.72 0.20
CA PRO A 97 3.57 -11.03 -0.83
C PRO A 97 4.01 -10.58 -2.22
N LEU A 98 3.84 -11.46 -3.22
CA LEU A 98 4.27 -11.19 -4.59
C LEU A 98 3.68 -9.89 -5.16
N SER A 99 2.46 -9.52 -4.77
CA SER A 99 1.82 -8.26 -5.19
C SER A 99 2.63 -7.03 -4.78
N LEU A 100 3.11 -6.98 -3.53
CA LEU A 100 3.94 -5.90 -3.01
C LEU A 100 5.34 -5.90 -3.66
N GLU A 101 5.90 -7.09 -3.86
CA GLU A 101 7.24 -7.22 -4.45
C GLU A 101 7.28 -6.96 -5.95
N LYS A 102 6.19 -7.21 -6.68
CA LYS A 102 6.14 -7.07 -8.15
C LYS A 102 6.45 -5.65 -8.60
N GLU A 103 5.83 -4.66 -7.94
CA GLU A 103 6.06 -3.23 -8.20
C GLU A 103 7.53 -2.87 -7.91
N ARG A 104 8.03 -3.31 -6.75
CA ARG A 104 9.41 -3.07 -6.30
C ARG A 104 10.44 -3.68 -7.25
N ILE A 105 10.28 -4.95 -7.60
CA ILE A 105 11.15 -5.69 -8.53
C ILE A 105 11.14 -5.02 -9.90
N LYS A 106 9.97 -4.63 -10.42
CA LYS A 106 9.86 -3.89 -11.69
C LYS A 106 10.67 -2.60 -11.63
N ASN A 107 10.56 -1.82 -10.55
CA ASN A 107 11.31 -0.58 -10.38
C ASN A 107 12.82 -0.81 -10.32
N ILE A 108 13.28 -1.84 -9.61
CA ILE A 108 14.69 -2.25 -9.55
C ILE A 108 15.20 -2.61 -10.96
N ILE A 109 14.47 -3.45 -11.71
CA ILE A 109 14.86 -3.85 -13.06
C ILE A 109 14.91 -2.64 -14.00
N LEU A 110 13.93 -1.74 -13.92
CA LEU A 110 13.92 -0.52 -14.72
C LEU A 110 15.13 0.36 -14.38
N ASP A 111 15.53 0.45 -13.12
CA ASP A 111 16.69 1.22 -12.72
C ASP A 111 18.00 0.63 -13.24
N GLN A 112 18.18 -0.68 -13.09
CA GLN A 112 19.32 -1.40 -13.65
C GLN A 112 19.45 -1.19 -15.16
N ARG A 113 18.33 -1.25 -15.90
CA ARG A 113 18.30 -0.99 -17.35
C ARG A 113 18.69 0.46 -17.69
N ARG A 114 18.20 1.45 -16.94
CA ARG A 114 18.57 2.86 -17.12
C ARG A 114 20.06 3.08 -16.86
N GLN A 115 20.62 2.48 -15.81
CA GLN A 115 22.04 2.57 -15.49
C GLN A 115 22.90 1.95 -16.60
N ALA A 116 22.52 0.76 -17.08
CA ALA A 116 23.20 0.07 -18.17
C ALA A 116 23.19 0.92 -19.46
N LEU A 117 22.04 1.49 -19.83
CA LEU A 117 21.91 2.35 -21.00
C LEU A 117 22.79 3.60 -20.91
N ARG A 118 22.82 4.28 -19.74
CA ARG A 118 23.70 5.44 -19.53
C ARG A 118 25.18 5.07 -19.69
N LYS A 119 25.58 3.89 -19.18
CA LYS A 119 26.96 3.41 -19.31
C LYS A 119 27.30 3.10 -20.76
N GLN A 120 26.39 2.47 -21.50
CA GLN A 120 26.57 2.20 -22.93
C GLN A 120 26.73 3.49 -23.73
N ILE A 121 25.84 4.48 -23.54
CA ILE A 121 25.92 5.78 -24.23
C ILE A 121 27.26 6.47 -23.97
N ARG A 122 27.74 6.47 -22.71
CA ARG A 122 29.06 7.05 -22.38
C ARG A 122 30.20 6.32 -23.09
N ASN A 123 30.17 4.99 -23.08
CA ASN A 123 31.20 4.19 -23.75
C ASN A 123 31.19 4.40 -25.27
N ASP A 124 30.01 4.46 -25.89
CA ASP A 124 29.88 4.70 -27.32
C ASP A 124 30.37 6.10 -27.72
N ALA A 125 30.08 7.12 -26.90
CA ALA A 125 30.61 8.47 -27.11
C ALA A 125 32.14 8.52 -27.00
N LEU A 126 32.72 7.88 -25.97
CA LEU A 126 34.17 7.78 -25.81
C LEU A 126 34.83 7.03 -26.97
N ASN A 127 34.23 5.93 -27.41
CA ASN A 127 34.73 5.14 -28.54
C ASN A 127 34.69 5.92 -29.85
N LYS A 128 33.60 6.66 -30.10
CA LYS A 128 33.50 7.56 -31.26
C LYS A 128 34.57 8.66 -31.23
N ALA A 129 34.76 9.32 -30.09
CA ALA A 129 35.79 10.35 -29.94
C ALA A 129 37.20 9.80 -30.19
N LYS A 130 37.50 8.58 -29.71
CA LYS A 130 38.77 7.88 -29.98
C LYS A 130 38.97 7.57 -31.46
N GLN A 131 37.94 7.07 -32.15
CA GLN A 131 38.03 6.70 -33.56
C GLN A 131 38.18 7.92 -34.48
N ASN A 132 37.59 9.05 -34.11
CA ASN A 132 37.64 10.28 -34.91
C ASN A 132 38.91 11.12 -34.67
N HIS A 133 39.88 10.67 -33.84
CA HIS A 133 41.08 11.45 -33.45
C HIS A 133 40.77 12.80 -32.78
N GLU A 134 39.56 13.02 -32.27
CA GLU A 134 39.11 14.29 -31.65
C GLU A 134 39.42 14.37 -30.14
N ILE A 135 40.48 13.70 -29.68
CA ILE A 135 40.87 13.76 -28.26
C ILE A 135 42.11 14.64 -28.10
N HIS A 136 41.88 15.92 -27.76
CA HIS A 136 42.87 16.74 -27.10
C HIS A 136 42.77 16.51 -25.58
N ILE A 137 43.75 15.80 -25.01
CA ILE A 137 43.97 15.79 -23.57
C ILE A 137 44.93 16.95 -23.27
N ASN A 138 44.41 18.03 -22.69
CA ASN A 138 45.27 18.99 -22.00
C ASN A 138 45.55 18.44 -20.60
N LEU A 139 46.82 18.12 -20.36
CA LEU A 139 47.39 17.84 -19.04
C LEU A 139 47.35 19.10 -18.16
#